data_AF-A0A0W1AZJ9-F1
#
_entry.id   AF-A0A0W1AZJ9-F1
#
_cell.length_a   1.000
_cell.length_b   1.000
_cell.length_c   1.000
_cell.angle_alpha   90.00
_cell.angle_beta   90.00
_cell.angle_gamma   90.00
#
_symmetry.space_group_name_H-M   'P 1'
#
loop_
_entity.id
_entity.type
_entity.pdbx_description
1 polymer ?
#
loop_
_entity_poly.entity_id
_entity_poly.type
_entity_poly.pdbx_seq_one_letter_code
_entity_poly.pdbx_strand_id
1 'polypeptide(L)'
;MRTYEQSSIIAPLYLYKFIWKWKEKAETVQLPFIEISQDWTSPNISITGICFLQNEQFRGCLKTNDILGVRWLEKKTHRTPLFLKEEQSVLAVIVMNKIKSSIHPKMKDGKPAFDIKVSMQGTLPELSSNLNRTELEQKAIKEINNQIMGTYLKGLKINADVYRLSGIFYRDLPKEWNKLNDKNMIPLDSNSIDKIEIKVNLTSGGISKIQ
;
A
#
# COMPACT_ATOMS: atom_id res chain seq x y z
N MET A 1 0.27 23.56 -1.65
CA MET A 1 -0.07 22.14 -1.87
C MET A 1 0.85 21.30 -1.01
N ARG A 2 0.35 20.36 -0.21
CA ARG A 2 1.20 19.60 0.75
C ARG A 2 2.00 18.52 0.00
N THR A 3 3.22 18.22 0.43
CA THR A 3 4.12 17.23 -0.22
C THR A 3 3.46 15.85 -0.41
N TYR A 4 2.67 15.40 0.57
CA TYR A 4 1.93 14.13 0.49
C TYR A 4 0.82 14.12 -0.58
N GLU A 5 0.22 15.27 -0.91
CA GLU A 5 -0.79 15.38 -1.97
C GLU A 5 -0.16 15.29 -3.36
N GLN A 6 1.14 15.57 -3.49
CA GLN A 6 1.89 15.44 -4.73
C GLN A 6 2.41 14.01 -4.95
N SER A 7 2.83 13.32 -3.88
CA SER A 7 3.28 11.92 -3.90
C SER A 7 2.88 11.20 -2.61
N SER A 8 1.75 10.49 -2.66
CA SER A 8 1.13 9.84 -1.49
C SER A 8 1.75 8.47 -1.17
N ILE A 9 3.06 8.41 -0.91
CA ILE A 9 3.76 7.14 -0.64
C ILE A 9 3.57 6.70 0.82
N ILE A 10 3.75 7.60 1.78
CA ILE A 10 3.62 7.31 3.23
C ILE A 10 2.72 8.37 3.88
N ALA A 11 1.60 7.93 4.43
CA ALA A 11 0.62 8.81 5.04
C ALA A 11 1.11 9.36 6.38
N PRO A 12 0.95 10.68 6.65
CA PRO A 12 1.24 11.23 7.97
C PRO A 12 0.22 10.74 9.02
N LEU A 13 0.69 10.61 10.28
CA LEU A 13 -0.11 10.24 11.43
C LEU A 13 -0.07 11.33 12.51
N TYR A 14 -1.23 11.87 12.86
CA TYR A 14 -1.35 12.80 13.98
C TYR A 14 -1.22 12.07 15.32
N LEU A 15 -0.65 12.72 16.33
CA LEU A 15 -0.41 12.13 17.66
C LEU A 15 -1.69 11.54 18.30
N TYR A 16 -2.82 12.24 18.23
CA TYR A 16 -4.07 11.72 18.80
C TYR A 16 -4.55 10.44 18.08
N LYS A 17 -4.34 10.34 16.76
CA LYS A 17 -4.63 9.12 15.99
C LYS A 17 -3.66 8.00 16.33
N PHE A 18 -2.41 8.32 16.59
CA PHE A 18 -1.44 7.37 17.11
C PHE A 18 -1.92 6.78 18.44
N ILE A 19 -2.25 7.63 19.43
CA ILE A 19 -2.69 7.18 20.76
C ILE A 19 -3.95 6.32 20.65
N TRP A 20 -4.92 6.71 19.82
CA TRP A 20 -6.13 5.92 19.59
C TRP A 20 -5.80 4.56 18.99
N LYS A 21 -5.06 4.51 17.87
CA LYS A 21 -4.72 3.25 17.20
C LYS A 21 -3.84 2.34 18.05
N TRP A 22 -2.94 2.90 18.84
CA TRP A 22 -2.04 2.15 19.70
C TRP A 22 -2.81 1.38 20.79
N LYS A 23 -3.94 1.93 21.24
CA LYS A 23 -4.82 1.31 22.25
C LYS A 23 -5.93 0.43 21.64
N GLU A 24 -6.10 0.46 20.33
CA GLU A 24 -7.17 -0.27 19.63
C GLU A 24 -6.79 -1.74 19.47
N LYS A 25 -7.74 -2.65 19.71
CA LYS A 25 -7.53 -4.09 19.50
C LYS A 25 -7.39 -4.38 18.01
N ALA A 26 -6.56 -5.36 17.67
CA ALA A 26 -6.36 -5.82 16.30
C ALA A 26 -5.83 -4.77 15.31
N GLU A 27 -5.42 -3.60 15.79
CA GLU A 27 -4.90 -2.53 14.94
C GLU A 27 -3.36 -2.65 14.84
N THR A 28 -2.84 -2.24 13.68
CA THR A 28 -1.42 -2.04 13.46
C THR A 28 -1.18 -0.58 13.15
N VAL A 29 -0.37 0.06 13.97
CA VAL A 29 0.09 1.42 13.78
C VAL A 29 1.23 1.42 12.76
N GLN A 30 1.09 2.27 11.76
CA GLN A 30 2.12 2.55 10.77
C GLN A 30 2.69 3.93 11.08
N LEU A 31 3.96 3.99 11.47
CA LEU A 31 4.68 5.24 11.72
C LEU A 31 5.66 5.53 10.59
N PRO A 32 5.64 6.74 10.00
CA PRO A 32 6.68 7.17 9.08
C PRO A 32 8.05 7.05 9.75
N PHE A 33 8.97 6.33 9.09
CA PHE A 33 10.37 6.24 9.47
C PHE A 33 11.15 7.34 8.74
N ILE A 34 11.96 8.08 9.49
CA ILE A 34 12.67 9.25 8.98
C ILE A 34 14.16 9.03 9.18
N GLU A 35 14.95 9.28 8.14
CA GLU A 35 16.41 9.34 8.21
C GLU A 35 16.87 10.79 8.01
N ILE A 36 17.95 11.14 8.72
CA ILE A 36 18.62 12.43 8.60
C ILE A 36 19.95 12.16 7.91
N SER A 37 20.15 12.71 6.72
CA SER A 37 21.46 12.72 6.07
C SER A 37 22.15 14.05 6.34
N GLN A 38 23.42 13.99 6.76
CA GLN A 38 24.25 15.17 6.91
C GLN A 38 24.79 15.56 5.52
N ASP A 39 24.22 16.62 4.94
CA ASP A 39 24.90 17.34 3.87
C ASP A 39 25.76 18.45 4.49
N TRP A 40 26.86 18.80 3.83
CA TRP A 40 27.83 19.80 4.29
C TRP A 40 27.22 21.19 4.55
N THR A 41 26.05 21.48 4.01
CA THR A 41 25.39 22.79 4.10
C THR A 41 24.16 22.81 5.00
N SER A 42 23.45 21.69 5.20
CA SER A 42 22.28 21.57 6.10
C SER A 42 21.83 20.10 6.23
N PRO A 43 21.26 19.68 7.38
CA PRO A 43 20.69 18.34 7.52
C PRO A 43 19.47 18.18 6.61
N ASN A 44 19.47 17.13 5.80
CA ASN A 44 18.34 16.77 4.96
C ASN A 44 17.53 15.66 5.64
N ILE A 45 16.23 15.89 5.79
CA ILE A 45 15.30 15.00 6.51
C ILE A 45 14.39 14.35 5.48
N SER A 46 14.40 13.02 5.40
CA SER A 46 13.60 12.28 4.44
C SER A 46 12.83 11.14 5.08
N ILE A 47 11.60 10.89 4.61
CA ILE A 47 10.83 9.72 5.01
C ILE A 47 11.31 8.54 4.18
N THR A 48 11.91 7.55 4.83
CA THR A 48 12.60 6.42 4.16
C THR A 48 11.93 5.08 4.39
N GLY A 49 10.79 5.04 5.09
CA GLY A 49 10.04 3.81 5.29
C GLY A 49 8.86 3.94 6.26
N ILE A 50 8.36 2.79 6.69
CA ILE A 50 7.32 2.68 7.72
C ILE A 50 7.80 1.71 8.80
N CYS A 51 7.68 2.13 10.05
CA CYS A 51 7.80 1.27 11.21
C CYS A 51 6.42 0.78 11.67
N PHE A 52 6.34 -0.48 12.04
CA PHE A 52 5.10 -1.14 12.42
C PHE A 52 5.08 -1.40 13.92
N LEU A 53 3.96 -1.03 14.52
CA LEU A 53 3.69 -1.07 15.94
C LEU A 53 2.37 -1.82 16.13
N GLN A 54 2.39 -2.90 16.90
CA GLN A 54 1.26 -3.83 16.99
C GLN A 54 1.28 -4.53 18.35
N ASN A 55 0.11 -4.65 19.00
CA ASN A 55 -0.01 -5.20 20.35
C ASN A 55 0.97 -4.56 21.34
N GLU A 56 1.06 -3.24 21.29
CA GLU A 56 1.97 -2.45 22.11
C GLU A 56 3.47 -2.79 21.93
N GLN A 57 3.82 -3.46 20.83
CA GLN A 57 5.19 -3.87 20.52
C GLN A 57 5.66 -3.32 19.19
N PHE A 58 6.95 -3.01 19.12
CA PHE A 58 7.65 -2.72 17.87
C PHE A 58 7.88 -4.01 17.09
N ARG A 59 7.41 -4.06 15.83
CA ARG A 59 7.55 -5.22 14.94
C ARG A 59 8.74 -5.09 13.98
N GLY A 60 9.16 -3.88 13.67
CA GLY A 60 10.23 -3.61 12.71
C GLY A 60 9.87 -2.47 11.76
N CYS A 61 10.83 -2.10 10.91
CA CYS A 61 10.63 -1.10 9.88
C CYS A 61 10.94 -1.69 8.49
N LEU A 62 10.18 -1.24 7.49
CA LEU A 62 10.39 -1.57 6.09
C LEU A 62 10.69 -0.29 5.33
N LYS A 63 11.72 -0.33 4.47
CA LYS A 63 12.13 0.84 3.67
C LYS A 63 11.10 1.15 2.58
N THR A 64 11.16 2.35 1.99
CA THR A 64 10.21 2.83 0.96
C THR A 64 9.95 1.81 -0.16
N ASN A 65 10.98 1.14 -0.68
CA ASN A 65 10.84 0.14 -1.75
C ASN A 65 10.11 -1.13 -1.30
N ASP A 66 10.07 -1.39 0.00
CA ASP A 66 9.45 -2.57 0.60
C ASP A 66 7.99 -2.33 1.00
N ILE A 67 7.55 -1.07 1.04
CA ILE A 67 6.19 -0.68 1.48
C ILE A 67 5.32 -0.14 0.34
N LEU A 68 5.76 -0.23 -0.91
CA LEU A 68 5.02 0.30 -2.07
C LEU A 68 3.61 -0.28 -2.21
N GLY A 69 3.34 -1.47 -1.64
CA GLY A 69 2.01 -2.06 -1.57
C GLY A 69 1.01 -1.28 -0.72
N VAL A 70 1.47 -0.61 0.35
CA VAL A 70 0.61 0.10 1.33
C VAL A 70 -0.23 1.19 0.66
N ARG A 71 0.37 1.97 -0.25
CA ARG A 71 -0.31 3.11 -0.89
C ARG A 71 -1.55 2.72 -1.68
N TRP A 72 -1.61 1.49 -2.21
CA TRP A 72 -2.78 1.01 -2.96
C TRP A 72 -3.98 0.70 -2.07
N LEU A 73 -3.73 0.46 -0.78
CA LEU A 73 -4.73 0.08 0.21
C LEU A 73 -5.01 1.19 1.24
N GLU A 74 -4.28 2.31 1.15
CA GLU A 74 -4.47 3.48 2.02
C GLU A 74 -5.51 4.45 1.42
N LYS A 75 -6.58 4.71 2.18
CA LYS A 75 -7.70 5.56 1.75
C LYS A 75 -7.29 7.01 1.48
N LYS A 76 -6.21 7.47 2.11
CA LYS A 76 -5.66 8.83 1.91
C LYS A 76 -4.75 8.94 0.69
N THR A 77 -4.52 7.87 -0.08
CA THR A 77 -3.68 7.96 -1.28
C THR A 77 -4.44 8.71 -2.36
N HIS A 78 -4.05 9.96 -2.61
CA HIS A 78 -4.70 10.80 -3.62
C HIS A 78 -4.08 10.60 -5.00
N ARG A 79 -2.75 10.64 -5.05
CA ARG A 79 -1.96 10.58 -6.28
C ARG A 79 -0.61 9.92 -6.01
N THR A 80 -0.19 9.00 -6.87
CA THR A 80 1.09 8.30 -6.72
C THR A 80 1.67 7.89 -8.08
N PRO A 81 2.98 7.99 -8.30
CA PRO A 81 3.61 7.47 -9.51
C PRO A 81 3.71 5.94 -9.47
N LEU A 82 3.51 5.30 -10.61
CA LEU A 82 3.82 3.91 -10.88
C LEU A 82 4.92 3.86 -11.94
N PHE A 83 6.05 3.29 -11.58
CA PHE A 83 7.17 3.07 -12.49
C PHE A 83 7.02 1.69 -13.11
N LEU A 84 6.83 1.63 -14.43
CA LEU A 84 6.90 0.38 -15.17
C LEU A 84 8.34 0.21 -15.62
N LYS A 85 8.96 -0.91 -15.25
CA LYS A 85 10.33 -1.25 -15.62
C LYS A 85 10.31 -2.38 -16.64
N GLU A 86 11.23 -2.31 -17.60
CA GLU A 86 11.54 -3.39 -18.52
C GLU A 86 13.05 -3.59 -18.51
N GLU A 87 13.47 -4.79 -18.14
CA GLU A 87 14.87 -5.12 -17.83
C GLU A 87 15.47 -4.16 -16.79
N GLN A 88 16.51 -3.39 -17.16
CA GLN A 88 17.19 -2.42 -16.31
C GLN A 88 16.73 -0.98 -16.55
N SER A 89 15.73 -0.75 -17.41
CA SER A 89 15.27 0.58 -17.81
C SER A 89 13.84 0.89 -17.35
N VAL A 90 13.52 2.17 -17.17
CA VAL A 90 12.15 2.62 -16.90
C VAL A 90 11.44 2.76 -18.25
N LEU A 91 10.46 1.88 -18.48
CA LEU A 91 9.64 1.87 -19.70
C LEU A 91 8.65 3.04 -19.70
N ALA A 92 7.99 3.29 -18.58
CA ALA A 92 7.00 4.35 -18.44
C ALA A 92 6.79 4.77 -16.99
N VAL A 93 6.37 6.02 -16.79
CA VAL A 93 5.88 6.52 -15.50
C VAL A 93 4.42 6.89 -15.63
N ILE A 94 3.56 6.16 -14.93
CA ILE A 94 2.10 6.40 -14.92
C ILE A 94 1.73 7.11 -13.63
N VAL A 95 1.07 8.25 -13.74
CA VAL A 95 0.54 8.97 -12.59
C VAL A 95 -0.83 8.38 -12.23
N MET A 96 -0.89 7.63 -11.13
CA MET A 96 -2.12 7.00 -10.66
C MET A 96 -2.90 7.94 -9.74
N ASN A 97 -4.22 8.00 -9.92
CA ASN A 97 -5.15 8.82 -9.15
C ASN A 97 -6.51 8.10 -8.98
N LYS A 98 -7.42 8.70 -8.22
CA LYS A 98 -8.76 8.15 -7.92
C LYS A 98 -8.70 6.69 -7.45
N ILE A 99 -7.71 6.38 -6.63
CA ILE A 99 -7.47 5.03 -6.11
C ILE A 99 -8.58 4.70 -5.12
N LYS A 100 -9.27 3.58 -5.36
CA LYS A 100 -10.29 3.03 -4.49
C LYS A 100 -9.93 1.58 -4.19
N SER A 101 -9.90 1.24 -2.92
CA SER A 101 -9.57 -0.10 -2.46
C SER A 101 -10.58 -0.62 -1.45
N SER A 102 -10.75 -1.94 -1.43
CA SER A 102 -11.48 -2.67 -0.41
C SER A 102 -10.83 -4.02 -0.14
N ILE A 103 -10.97 -4.50 1.08
CA ILE A 103 -10.46 -5.78 1.54
C ILE A 103 -11.63 -6.48 2.21
N HIS A 104 -11.99 -7.66 1.73
CA HIS A 104 -13.09 -8.45 2.27
C HIS A 104 -12.53 -9.67 2.98
N PRO A 105 -12.75 -9.82 4.30
CA PRO A 105 -12.35 -11.01 5.02
C PRO A 105 -13.35 -12.15 4.78
N LYS A 106 -12.85 -13.38 4.79
CA LYS A 106 -13.64 -14.61 4.73
C LYS A 106 -12.93 -15.73 5.47
N MET A 107 -13.65 -16.83 5.70
CA MET A 107 -13.08 -18.09 6.12
C MET A 107 -12.82 -18.98 4.91
N LYS A 108 -11.62 -19.56 4.84
CA LYS A 108 -11.24 -20.54 3.83
C LYS A 108 -10.48 -21.67 4.50
N ASP A 109 -10.99 -22.90 4.38
CA ASP A 109 -10.39 -24.10 4.98
C ASP A 109 -10.08 -23.95 6.49
N GLY A 110 -10.99 -23.30 7.22
CA GLY A 110 -10.85 -23.05 8.65
C GLY A 110 -9.87 -21.92 9.03
N LYS A 111 -9.29 -21.20 8.06
CA LYS A 111 -8.36 -20.09 8.27
C LYS A 111 -8.90 -18.74 7.77
N PRO A 112 -8.43 -17.61 8.33
CA PRO A 112 -8.69 -16.28 7.79
C PRO A 112 -8.11 -16.12 6.38
N ALA A 113 -8.90 -15.58 5.46
CA ALA A 113 -8.51 -15.25 4.10
C ALA A 113 -9.08 -13.89 3.67
N PHE A 114 -8.41 -13.22 2.73
CA PHE A 114 -8.72 -11.85 2.34
C PHE A 114 -8.75 -11.67 0.82
N ASP A 115 -9.86 -11.12 0.33
CA ASP A 115 -10.01 -10.69 -1.06
C ASP A 115 -9.78 -9.19 -1.17
N ILE A 116 -8.75 -8.79 -1.91
CA ILE A 116 -8.36 -7.41 -2.14
C ILE A 116 -8.88 -6.97 -3.50
N LYS A 117 -9.54 -5.81 -3.54
CA LYS A 117 -9.95 -5.14 -4.78
C LYS A 117 -9.34 -3.75 -4.82
N VAL A 118 -8.73 -3.38 -5.93
CA VAL A 118 -8.17 -2.04 -6.16
C VAL A 118 -8.59 -1.55 -7.54
N SER A 119 -9.05 -0.30 -7.62
CA SER A 119 -9.37 0.36 -8.89
C SER A 119 -8.77 1.76 -8.93
N MET A 120 -8.28 2.19 -10.09
CA MET A 120 -7.67 3.51 -10.24
C MET A 120 -7.70 4.00 -11.68
N GLN A 121 -7.50 5.31 -11.84
CA GLN A 121 -7.23 5.94 -13.12
C GLN A 121 -5.74 6.28 -13.20
N GLY A 122 -5.14 6.10 -14.38
CA GLY A 122 -3.74 6.44 -14.62
C GLY A 122 -3.60 7.43 -15.76
N THR A 123 -2.69 8.38 -15.64
CA THR A 123 -2.39 9.36 -16.70
C THR A 123 -0.93 9.24 -17.09
N LEU A 124 -0.64 9.13 -18.38
CA LEU A 124 0.71 9.19 -18.91
C LEU A 124 1.10 10.66 -19.16
N PRO A 125 2.14 11.19 -18.50
CA PRO A 125 2.62 12.54 -18.76
C PRO A 125 3.31 12.68 -20.13
N GLU A 126 3.92 11.60 -20.62
CA GLU A 126 4.65 11.57 -21.89
C GLU A 126 4.06 10.45 -22.77
N LEU A 127 3.52 10.82 -23.92
CA LEU A 127 3.09 9.87 -24.95
C LEU A 127 4.34 9.38 -25.69
N SER A 128 4.91 8.26 -25.24
CA SER A 128 5.70 7.42 -26.15
C SER A 128 4.72 6.84 -27.17
N SER A 129 4.75 7.36 -28.40
CA SER A 129 3.79 7.09 -29.49
C SER A 129 3.60 5.62 -29.87
N ASN A 130 4.39 4.71 -29.30
CA ASN A 130 4.51 3.32 -29.72
C ASN A 130 3.99 2.30 -28.69
N LEU A 131 3.54 2.72 -27.50
CA LEU A 131 3.09 1.78 -26.46
C LEU A 131 1.58 1.57 -26.50
N ASN A 132 1.17 0.30 -26.62
CA ASN A 132 -0.23 -0.09 -26.60
C ASN A 132 -0.82 0.13 -25.20
N ARG A 133 -1.91 0.90 -25.12
CA ARG A 133 -2.62 1.19 -23.87
C ARG A 133 -2.99 -0.06 -23.08
N THR A 134 -3.52 -1.09 -23.75
CA THR A 134 -3.95 -2.34 -23.09
C THR A 134 -2.75 -3.06 -22.48
N GLU A 135 -1.61 -3.04 -23.17
CA GLU A 135 -0.37 -3.62 -22.67
C GLU A 135 0.15 -2.88 -21.43
N LEU A 136 0.10 -1.54 -21.46
CA LEU A 136 0.45 -0.71 -20.30
C LEU A 136 -0.47 -0.95 -19.10
N GLU A 137 -1.78 -1.10 -19.32
CA GLU A 137 -2.74 -1.47 -18.28
C GLU A 137 -2.40 -2.83 -17.66
N GLN A 138 -2.05 -3.82 -18.48
CA GLN A 138 -1.64 -5.15 -18.01
C GLN A 138 -0.31 -5.12 -17.24
N LYS A 139 0.71 -4.42 -17.74
CA LYS A 139 1.99 -4.24 -17.02
C LYS A 139 1.77 -3.51 -15.69
N ALA A 140 0.90 -2.50 -15.66
CA ALA A 140 0.53 -1.80 -14.43
C ALA A 140 -0.18 -2.70 -13.42
N ILE A 141 -1.16 -3.50 -13.86
CA ILE A 141 -1.86 -4.47 -13.01
C ILE A 141 -0.86 -5.44 -12.37
N LYS A 142 0.08 -5.98 -13.17
CA LYS A 142 1.12 -6.90 -12.68
C LYS A 142 2.03 -6.24 -11.65
N GLU A 143 2.52 -5.04 -11.94
CA GLU A 143 3.41 -4.30 -11.03
C GLU A 143 2.73 -3.96 -9.70
N ILE A 144 1.46 -3.52 -9.74
CA ILE A 144 0.70 -3.23 -8.52
C ILE A 144 0.46 -4.51 -7.72
N ASN A 145 0.13 -5.63 -8.37
CA ASN A 145 -0.03 -6.92 -7.71
C ASN A 145 1.27 -7.31 -6.98
N ASN A 146 2.41 -7.20 -7.66
CA ASN A 146 3.73 -7.47 -7.10
C ASN A 146 4.04 -6.56 -5.90
N GLN A 147 3.70 -5.28 -5.97
CA GLN A 147 3.88 -4.36 -4.84
C GLN A 147 3.00 -4.75 -3.65
N ILE A 148 1.72 -5.08 -3.88
CA ILE A 148 0.80 -5.49 -2.81
C ILE A 148 1.29 -6.79 -2.15
N MET A 149 1.58 -7.82 -2.94
CA MET A 149 2.03 -9.11 -2.41
C MET A 149 3.45 -9.01 -1.81
N GLY A 150 4.35 -8.30 -2.46
CA GLY A 150 5.73 -8.12 -2.00
C GLY A 150 5.81 -7.42 -0.65
N THR A 151 5.03 -6.35 -0.45
CA THR A 151 4.93 -5.68 0.85
C THR A 151 4.29 -6.59 1.91
N TYR A 152 3.26 -7.36 1.56
CA TYR A 152 2.64 -8.32 2.47
C TYR A 152 3.65 -9.36 2.99
N LEU A 153 4.37 -10.01 2.08
CA LEU A 153 5.35 -11.04 2.42
C LEU A 153 6.52 -10.48 3.24
N LYS A 154 6.95 -9.24 2.99
CA LYS A 154 7.96 -8.55 3.82
C LYS A 154 7.42 -8.24 5.21
N GLY A 155 6.14 -7.90 5.33
CA GLY A 155 5.44 -7.75 6.61
C GLY A 155 5.47 -9.03 7.44
N LEU A 156 5.15 -10.18 6.83
CA LEU A 156 5.19 -11.48 7.51
C LEU A 156 6.59 -11.78 8.09
N LYS A 157 7.67 -11.46 7.37
CA LYS A 157 9.05 -11.68 7.85
C LYS A 157 9.38 -10.93 9.15
N ILE A 158 8.70 -9.82 9.41
CA ILE A 158 8.87 -9.03 10.64
C ILE A 158 7.68 -9.19 11.60
N ASN A 159 6.83 -10.20 11.38
CA ASN A 159 5.61 -10.43 12.16
C ASN A 159 4.70 -9.19 12.25
N ALA A 160 4.60 -8.43 11.17
CA ALA A 160 3.77 -7.23 11.09
C ALA A 160 2.57 -7.44 10.16
N ASP A 161 1.37 -7.09 10.66
CA ASP A 161 0.17 -6.99 9.83
C ASP A 161 0.16 -5.65 9.10
N VAL A 162 0.98 -5.59 8.04
CA VAL A 162 1.23 -4.35 7.29
C VAL A 162 -0.01 -3.76 6.64
N TYR A 163 -1.10 -4.53 6.50
CA TYR A 163 -2.37 -4.07 5.92
C TYR A 163 -3.52 -3.96 6.92
N ARG A 164 -3.26 -4.20 8.21
CA ARG A 164 -4.28 -4.15 9.28
C ARG A 164 -5.43 -5.14 9.01
N LEU A 165 -5.11 -6.29 8.43
CA LEU A 165 -6.05 -7.37 8.10
C LEU A 165 -6.78 -7.88 9.35
N SER A 166 -6.10 -7.93 10.49
CA SER A 166 -6.67 -8.33 11.78
C SER A 166 -7.77 -7.40 12.22
N GLY A 167 -7.57 -6.08 12.10
CA GLY A 167 -8.59 -5.09 12.42
C GLY A 167 -9.78 -5.15 11.47
N ILE A 168 -9.56 -5.49 10.19
CA ILE A 168 -10.63 -5.74 9.22
C ILE A 168 -11.44 -6.98 9.63
N PHE A 169 -10.74 -8.08 9.92
CA PHE A 169 -11.37 -9.34 10.33
C PHE A 169 -12.14 -9.20 11.65
N TYR A 170 -11.58 -8.49 12.63
CA TYR A 170 -12.22 -8.20 13.91
C TYR A 170 -13.57 -7.49 13.73
N ARG A 171 -13.62 -6.48 12.86
CA ARG A 171 -14.86 -5.70 12.61
C ARG A 171 -15.89 -6.48 11.81
N ASP A 172 -15.46 -7.21 10.79
CA ASP A 172 -16.37 -7.79 9.80
C ASP A 172 -16.79 -9.23 10.14
N LEU A 173 -15.94 -9.98 10.86
CA LEU A 173 -16.17 -11.37 11.28
C LEU A 173 -15.94 -11.57 12.80
N PRO A 174 -16.64 -10.83 13.69
CA PRO A 174 -16.38 -10.85 15.13
C PRO A 174 -16.58 -12.24 15.78
N LYS A 175 -17.51 -13.05 15.25
CA LYS A 175 -17.75 -14.42 15.74
C LYS A 175 -16.55 -15.33 15.52
N GLU A 176 -15.94 -15.26 14.33
CA GLU A 176 -14.78 -16.09 13.99
C GLU A 176 -13.50 -15.52 14.62
N TRP A 177 -13.42 -14.20 14.75
CA TRP A 177 -12.35 -13.54 15.49
C TRP A 177 -12.23 -14.09 16.92
N ASN A 178 -13.35 -14.18 17.65
CA ASN A 178 -13.36 -14.68 19.02
C ASN A 178 -12.81 -16.10 19.17
N LYS A 179 -12.88 -16.92 18.11
CA LYS A 179 -12.37 -18.31 18.11
C LYS A 179 -10.90 -18.39 17.72
N LEU A 180 -10.44 -17.50 16.85
CA LEU A 180 -9.15 -17.64 16.16
C LEU A 180 -8.08 -16.65 16.61
N ASN A 181 -8.47 -15.56 17.25
CA ASN A 181 -7.51 -14.54 17.64
C ASN A 181 -6.55 -15.10 18.72
N ASP A 182 -5.27 -14.83 18.53
CA ASP A 182 -4.22 -15.00 19.53
C ASP A 182 -3.62 -13.63 19.83
N LYS A 183 -3.67 -13.22 21.11
CA LYS A 183 -3.21 -11.90 21.58
C LYS A 183 -3.75 -10.74 20.73
N ASN A 184 -5.06 -10.69 20.51
CA ASN A 184 -5.73 -9.66 19.70
C ASN A 184 -5.25 -9.60 18.23
N MET A 185 -4.75 -10.69 17.67
CA MET A 185 -4.30 -10.79 16.27
C MET A 185 -4.82 -12.08 15.66
N ILE A 186 -5.02 -12.11 14.34
CA ILE A 186 -5.24 -13.38 13.62
C ILE A 186 -3.90 -13.94 13.14
N PRO A 187 -3.76 -15.27 13.06
CA PRO A 187 -2.64 -15.88 12.38
C PRO A 187 -2.70 -15.52 10.89
N LEU A 188 -1.63 -14.90 10.40
CA LEU A 188 -1.44 -14.56 8.99
C LEU A 188 -0.27 -15.37 8.43
N ASP A 189 -0.46 -15.92 7.24
CA ASP A 189 0.54 -16.68 6.49
C ASP A 189 0.57 -16.23 5.02
N SER A 190 1.48 -16.80 4.21
CA SER A 190 1.63 -16.41 2.80
C SER A 190 0.37 -16.58 1.98
N ASN A 191 -0.59 -17.40 2.43
CA ASN A 191 -1.82 -17.73 1.71
C ASN A 191 -3.04 -16.97 2.24
N SER A 192 -2.89 -16.11 3.26
CA SER A 192 -4.04 -15.36 3.79
C SER A 192 -4.57 -14.30 2.81
N ILE A 193 -3.76 -13.80 1.88
CA ILE A 193 -4.30 -13.05 0.73
C ILE A 193 -4.72 -14.06 -0.34
N ASP A 194 -6.03 -14.25 -0.51
CA ASP A 194 -6.58 -15.27 -1.41
C ASP A 194 -6.71 -14.77 -2.84
N LYS A 195 -7.22 -13.54 -3.02
CA LYS A 195 -7.40 -12.93 -4.33
C LYS A 195 -7.03 -11.45 -4.32
N ILE A 196 -6.37 -11.01 -5.38
CA ILE A 196 -6.14 -9.58 -5.66
C ILE A 196 -6.73 -9.26 -7.04
N GLU A 197 -7.78 -8.46 -7.09
CA GLU A 197 -8.39 -7.94 -8.31
C GLU A 197 -8.01 -6.47 -8.50
N ILE A 198 -7.31 -6.16 -9.60
CA ILE A 198 -6.85 -4.80 -9.89
C ILE A 198 -7.46 -4.35 -11.23
N LYS A 199 -8.04 -3.14 -11.22
CA LYS A 199 -8.54 -2.47 -12.43
C LYS A 199 -7.79 -1.16 -12.63
N VAL A 200 -7.13 -1.04 -13.77
CA VAL A 200 -6.44 0.18 -14.20
C VAL A 200 -7.13 0.70 -15.44
N ASN A 201 -7.50 1.98 -15.43
CA ASN A 201 -8.02 2.67 -16.60
C ASN A 201 -7.08 3.83 -16.95
N LEU A 202 -6.35 3.71 -18.05
CA LEU A 202 -5.45 4.76 -18.50
C LEU A 202 -6.20 5.82 -19.30
N THR A 203 -5.98 7.09 -18.98
CA THR A 203 -6.50 8.24 -19.72
C THR A 203 -5.34 8.98 -20.38
N SER A 204 -5.56 9.52 -21.58
CA SER A 204 -4.56 10.40 -22.20
C SER A 204 -4.32 11.63 -21.32
N GLY A 205 -3.06 11.89 -21.02
CA GLY A 205 -2.63 13.09 -20.31
C GLY A 205 -2.37 14.19 -21.32
N GLY A 206 -3.35 15.04 -21.59
CA GLY A 206 -3.14 16.16 -22.50
C GLY A 206 -4.30 17.13 -22.53
N ILE A 207 -4.13 18.26 -21.85
CA ILE A 207 -4.68 19.53 -22.31
C ILE A 207 -3.80 19.96 -23.47
N SER A 208 -4.16 19.58 -24.70
CA SER A 208 -3.73 20.28 -25.92
C SER A 208 -4.66 19.93 -27.08
N LYS A 209 -5.64 20.83 -27.28
CA LYS A 209 -6.17 21.40 -28.54
C LYS A 209 -6.19 20.44 -29.74
N ILE A 210 -7.36 20.04 -30.25
CA ILE A 210 -8.16 20.85 -31.20
C ILE A 210 -7.29 21.87 -31.95
N GLN A 211 -6.63 21.41 -33.00
CA GLN A 211 -6.42 22.19 -34.22
C GLN A 211 -6.49 21.24 -35.41
#